data_AF-A0A8J6JI86-F1
#
_entry.id   AF-A0A8J6JI86-F1
#
_cell.length_a   1.000
_cell.length_b   1.000
_cell.length_c   1.000
_cell.angle_alpha   90.00
_cell.angle_beta   90.00
_cell.angle_gamma   90.00
#
_symmetry.space_group_name_H-M   'P 1'
#
loop_
_entity.id
_entity.type
_entity.pdbx_description
1 polymer ?
#
loop_
_entity_poly.entity_id
_entity_poly.type
_entity_poly.pdbx_seq_one_letter_code
_entity_poly.pdbx_strand_id
1 'polypeptide(L)'
;SLLFGGRSCPTIIEASCRKKAAGEPVGIGDVCFKRDGVFAMELGGPEVGRGCGGRGIIHGFELLGELGFHQWDFDYVLLDFLGDVVCGGFGLPIARDMCQKVIVVASNDLQSLYVANNVCSAVDYFRRLGGNVGVAGMVINKDDHSGEAQAFAAKVGIPVLAAIPADDDIRKKSANYEIIGTPDSVWGPLFAELGLQVAQAPPVRPNPLSHDDLLGLFKGEAVGRGVTLVPATMEDMCATTLLTKPSLEVVYEGS
;
A
#
# COMPACT_ATOMS: atom_id res chain seq x y z
N SER A 1 16.46 2.66 -2.24
CA SER A 1 15.62 1.59 -2.79
C SER A 1 16.41 0.29 -2.89
N LEU A 2 15.79 -0.86 -2.59
CA LEU A 2 16.36 -2.21 -2.75
C LEU A 2 16.94 -2.40 -4.16
N LEU A 3 16.21 -1.94 -5.17
CA LEU A 3 16.61 -2.05 -6.57
C LEU A 3 17.96 -1.39 -6.84
N PHE A 4 18.32 -0.28 -6.18
CA PHE A 4 19.58 0.42 -6.41
C PHE A 4 20.61 0.23 -5.28
N GLY A 5 20.55 -0.91 -4.59
CA GLY A 5 21.55 -1.26 -3.56
C GLY A 5 21.62 -0.22 -2.44
N GLY A 6 20.45 0.23 -1.99
CA GLY A 6 20.34 1.21 -0.90
C GLY A 6 20.44 2.68 -1.34
N ARG A 7 20.76 2.97 -2.61
CA ARG A 7 20.71 4.35 -3.11
C ARG A 7 19.28 4.84 -3.26
N SER A 8 19.03 6.09 -2.89
CA SER A 8 17.76 6.76 -3.15
C SER A 8 17.76 7.34 -4.56
N CYS A 9 16.69 7.10 -5.31
CA CYS A 9 16.45 7.87 -6.53
C CYS A 9 15.98 9.28 -6.14
N PRO A 10 16.41 10.33 -6.86
CA PRO A 10 15.74 11.62 -6.82
C PRO A 10 14.25 11.47 -7.08
N THR A 11 13.42 12.19 -6.30
CA THR A 11 11.98 12.15 -6.50
C THR A 11 11.56 13.09 -7.64
N ILE A 12 10.47 12.75 -8.32
CA ILE A 12 9.87 13.55 -9.39
C ILE A 12 9.52 14.95 -8.87
N ILE A 13 8.92 15.05 -7.67
CA ILE A 13 8.55 16.32 -7.07
C ILE A 13 9.80 17.19 -6.77
N GLU A 14 10.83 16.62 -6.15
CA GLU A 14 12.05 17.38 -5.83
C GLU A 14 12.80 17.81 -7.10
N ALA A 15 12.92 16.90 -8.08
CA ALA A 15 13.56 17.20 -9.36
C ALA A 15 12.82 18.31 -10.11
N SER A 16 11.48 18.23 -10.14
CA SER A 16 10.61 19.25 -10.74
C SER A 16 10.76 20.61 -10.07
N CYS A 17 10.70 20.66 -8.73
CA CYS A 17 10.89 21.89 -7.97
C CYS A 17 12.25 22.53 -8.23
N ARG A 18 13.33 21.73 -8.22
CA ARG A 18 14.69 22.20 -8.47
C ARG A 18 14.86 22.76 -9.89
N LYS A 19 14.37 22.05 -10.90
CA LYS A 19 14.45 22.46 -12.31
C LYS A 19 13.65 23.73 -12.57
N LYS A 20 12.44 23.81 -12.01
CA LYS A 20 11.60 25.01 -12.06
C LYS A 20 12.28 26.23 -11.43
N ALA A 21 12.94 26.06 -10.28
CA ALA A 21 13.70 27.13 -9.63
C ALA A 21 14.91 27.59 -10.46
N ALA A 22 15.53 26.68 -11.22
CA ALA A 22 16.62 26.98 -12.15
C ALA A 22 16.14 27.56 -13.51
N GLY A 23 14.83 27.60 -13.77
CA GLY A 23 14.29 27.99 -15.07
C GLY A 23 14.53 26.96 -16.19
N GLU A 24 14.81 25.72 -15.82
CA GLU A 24 15.09 24.62 -16.76
C GLU A 24 13.88 23.68 -16.89
N PRO A 25 13.62 23.09 -18.08
CA PRO A 25 12.63 22.04 -18.22
C PRO A 25 13.09 20.75 -17.52
N VAL A 26 12.12 19.96 -17.06
CA VAL A 26 12.36 18.61 -16.53
C VAL A 26 12.53 17.64 -17.70
N GLY A 27 13.60 16.84 -17.70
CA GLY A 27 13.80 15.77 -18.66
C GLY A 27 13.60 14.38 -18.05
N ILE A 28 13.47 13.36 -18.90
CA ILE A 28 13.32 11.95 -18.47
C ILE A 28 14.50 11.51 -17.58
N GLY A 29 15.72 11.91 -17.92
CA GLY A 29 16.92 11.56 -17.16
C GLY A 29 17.01 12.20 -15.76
N ASP A 30 16.15 13.16 -15.45
CA ASP A 30 16.07 13.75 -14.11
C ASP A 30 15.22 12.90 -13.14
N VAL A 31 14.35 12.04 -13.68
CA VAL A 31 13.29 11.35 -12.90
C VAL A 31 13.28 9.83 -13.07
N CYS A 32 13.80 9.31 -14.18
CA CYS A 32 13.80 7.89 -14.50
C CYS A 32 15.22 7.33 -14.48
N PHE A 33 15.45 6.34 -13.63
CA PHE A 33 16.75 5.70 -13.42
C PHE A 33 16.65 4.21 -13.76
N LYS A 34 17.74 3.62 -14.22
CA LYS A 34 17.75 2.22 -14.67
C LYS A 34 18.87 1.41 -14.05
N ARG A 35 18.61 0.13 -13.81
CA ARG A 35 19.59 -0.87 -13.38
C ARG A 35 19.12 -2.25 -13.87
N ASP A 36 20.03 -3.02 -14.45
CA ASP A 36 19.79 -4.43 -14.82
C ASP A 36 18.53 -4.64 -15.68
N GLY A 37 18.22 -3.67 -16.56
CA GLY A 37 17.03 -3.71 -17.43
C GLY A 37 15.73 -3.20 -16.79
N VAL A 38 15.72 -2.91 -15.50
CA VAL A 38 14.57 -2.34 -14.77
C VAL A 38 14.69 -0.81 -14.71
N PHE A 39 13.57 -0.13 -14.94
CA PHE A 39 13.43 1.31 -14.84
C PHE A 39 12.63 1.66 -13.58
N ALA A 40 13.02 2.72 -12.89
CA ALA A 40 12.39 3.14 -11.66
C ALA A 40 12.34 4.66 -11.55
N MET A 41 11.23 5.10 -10.99
CA MET A 41 10.86 6.50 -10.80
C MET A 41 10.22 6.60 -9.42
N GLU A 42 10.61 7.60 -8.64
CA GLU A 42 10.03 7.84 -7.32
C GLU A 42 9.17 9.10 -7.41
N LEU A 43 7.86 9.00 -7.15
CA LEU A 43 6.97 10.17 -7.18
C LEU A 43 7.41 11.21 -6.14
N GLY A 44 7.77 10.74 -4.95
CA GLY A 44 8.01 11.58 -3.78
C GLY A 44 6.73 12.03 -3.11
N GLY A 45 6.88 12.80 -2.04
CA GLY A 45 5.79 13.37 -1.27
C GLY A 45 6.12 14.77 -0.78
N PRO A 46 5.17 15.46 -0.16
CA PRO A 46 5.45 16.73 0.48
C PRO A 46 6.37 16.54 1.70
N GLU A 47 6.96 17.64 2.19
CA GLU A 47 7.73 17.62 3.44
C GLU A 47 6.90 17.07 4.61
N VAL A 48 7.56 16.34 5.52
CA VAL A 48 6.90 15.76 6.70
C VAL A 48 6.17 16.85 7.49
N GLY A 49 4.90 16.61 7.79
CA GLY A 49 4.03 17.56 8.49
C GLY A 49 3.48 18.71 7.63
N ARG A 50 3.72 18.70 6.31
CA ARG A 50 3.22 19.72 5.37
C ARG A 50 2.55 19.07 4.16
N GLY A 51 1.59 19.77 3.58
CA GLY A 51 0.97 19.36 2.31
C GLY A 51 0.08 18.12 2.40
N CYS A 52 -0.16 17.48 1.25
CA CYS A 52 -0.96 16.26 1.14
C CYS A 52 -0.29 15.29 0.15
N GLY A 53 0.03 14.08 0.61
CA GLY A 53 0.69 13.05 -0.23
C GLY A 53 -0.08 12.75 -1.51
N GLY A 54 -1.42 12.73 -1.44
CA GLY A 54 -2.28 12.52 -2.61
C GLY A 54 -2.11 13.58 -3.70
N ARG A 55 -1.86 14.85 -3.35
CA ARG A 55 -1.57 15.89 -4.34
C ARG A 55 -0.22 15.69 -5.02
N GLY A 56 0.77 15.19 -4.28
CA GLY A 56 2.07 14.83 -4.84
C GLY A 56 1.97 13.74 -5.90
N ILE A 57 1.17 12.70 -5.62
CA ILE A 57 0.92 11.60 -6.56
C ILE A 57 0.27 12.11 -7.86
N ILE A 58 -0.79 12.92 -7.76
CA ILE A 58 -1.47 13.48 -8.93
C ILE A 58 -0.48 14.27 -9.80
N HIS A 59 0.29 15.17 -9.18
CA HIS A 59 1.27 15.98 -9.89
C HIS A 59 2.38 15.15 -10.54
N GLY A 60 2.86 14.12 -9.85
CA GLY A 60 3.89 13.24 -10.39
C GLY A 60 3.41 12.47 -11.62
N PHE A 61 2.17 11.97 -11.63
CA PHE A 61 1.59 11.33 -12.81
C PHE A 61 1.34 12.30 -13.97
N GLU A 62 0.91 13.53 -13.70
CA GLU A 62 0.74 14.57 -14.72
C GLU A 62 2.08 14.85 -15.42
N LEU A 63 3.16 15.04 -14.64
CA LEU A 63 4.50 15.26 -15.19
C LEU A 63 5.02 14.05 -15.97
N LEU A 64 4.76 12.83 -15.50
CA LEU A 64 5.10 11.62 -16.27
C LEU A 64 4.33 11.57 -17.61
N GLY A 65 3.05 11.97 -17.61
CA GLY A 65 2.25 12.12 -18.83
C GLY A 65 2.86 13.12 -19.82
N GLU A 66 3.29 14.28 -19.33
CA GLU A 66 3.99 15.31 -20.14
C GLU A 66 5.32 14.81 -20.72
N LEU A 67 6.04 13.99 -19.97
CA LEU A 67 7.28 13.34 -20.43
C LEU A 67 7.04 12.18 -21.42
N GLY A 68 5.78 11.89 -21.74
CA GLY A 68 5.41 10.89 -22.73
C GLY A 68 5.31 9.46 -22.18
N PHE A 69 5.02 9.28 -20.88
CA PHE A 69 4.90 7.96 -20.23
C PHE A 69 4.05 6.95 -21.04
N HIS A 70 2.96 7.40 -21.66
CA HIS A 70 2.07 6.56 -22.47
C HIS A 70 2.67 6.06 -23.79
N GLN A 71 3.82 6.59 -24.21
CA GLN A 71 4.53 6.21 -25.43
C GLN A 71 5.71 5.26 -25.14
N TRP A 72 5.99 4.99 -23.87
CA TRP A 72 7.10 4.13 -23.49
C TRP A 72 6.71 2.66 -23.62
N ASP A 73 7.63 1.88 -24.19
CA ASP A 73 7.43 0.47 -24.51
C ASP A 73 7.78 -0.41 -23.29
N PHE A 74 6.93 -0.34 -22.26
CA PHE A 74 7.04 -1.19 -21.07
C PHE A 74 6.06 -2.35 -21.16
N ASP A 75 6.57 -3.57 -20.98
CA ASP A 75 5.73 -4.77 -20.84
C ASP A 75 4.89 -4.73 -19.55
N TYR A 76 5.49 -4.21 -18.47
CA TYR A 76 4.88 -4.13 -17.15
C TYR A 76 5.24 -2.82 -16.46
N VAL A 77 4.27 -2.24 -15.75
CA VAL A 77 4.46 -1.13 -14.84
C VAL A 77 3.96 -1.55 -13.47
N LEU A 78 4.85 -1.56 -12.47
CA LEU A 78 4.49 -1.75 -11.08
C LEU A 78 4.38 -0.39 -10.39
N LEU A 79 3.23 -0.17 -9.75
CA LEU A 79 2.97 1.00 -8.92
C LEU A 79 3.02 0.56 -7.47
N ASP A 80 4.08 0.94 -6.75
CA ASP A 80 4.22 0.68 -5.32
C ASP A 80 3.53 1.80 -4.52
N PHE A 81 2.43 1.46 -3.85
CA PHE A 81 1.56 2.40 -3.17
C PHE A 81 1.31 2.00 -1.72
N LEU A 82 1.23 3.01 -0.85
CA LEU A 82 0.79 2.84 0.53
C LEU A 82 -0.69 2.40 0.56
N GLY A 83 -0.97 1.28 1.24
CA GLY A 83 -2.31 0.70 1.30
C GLY A 83 -3.16 1.20 2.47
N ASP A 84 -2.56 1.79 3.49
CA ASP A 84 -3.24 2.30 4.69
C ASP A 84 -4.24 3.42 4.37
N VAL A 85 -3.92 4.23 3.36
CA VAL A 85 -4.77 5.30 2.85
C VAL A 85 -5.16 5.02 1.40
N VAL A 86 -6.44 4.78 1.16
CA VAL A 86 -6.97 4.53 -0.20
C VAL A 86 -7.93 5.64 -0.65
N CYS A 87 -7.58 6.88 -0.31
CA CYS A 87 -8.39 8.06 -0.63
C CYS A 87 -7.61 9.08 -1.47
N GLY A 88 -8.33 10.00 -2.12
CA GLY A 88 -7.75 11.07 -2.92
C GLY A 88 -6.75 10.55 -3.95
N GLY A 89 -5.52 11.07 -3.93
CA GLY A 89 -4.46 10.68 -4.87
C GLY A 89 -3.96 9.25 -4.71
N PHE A 90 -4.06 8.64 -3.53
CA PHE A 90 -3.65 7.24 -3.33
C PHE A 90 -4.62 6.25 -3.99
N GLY A 91 -5.90 6.62 -4.10
CA GLY A 91 -6.89 5.86 -4.85
C GLY A 91 -6.88 6.14 -6.36
N LEU A 92 -6.08 7.11 -6.83
CA LEU A 92 -6.08 7.56 -8.23
C LEU A 92 -5.84 6.42 -9.23
N PRO A 93 -4.87 5.50 -9.02
CA PRO A 93 -4.63 4.45 -10.01
C PRO A 93 -5.84 3.54 -10.23
N ILE A 94 -6.61 3.28 -9.17
CA ILE A 94 -7.83 2.49 -9.20
C ILE A 94 -8.98 3.32 -9.79
N ALA A 95 -9.12 4.57 -9.34
CA ALA A 95 -10.24 5.43 -9.70
C ALA A 95 -10.24 5.87 -11.18
N ARG A 96 -9.07 5.90 -11.83
CA ARG A 96 -8.89 6.35 -13.21
C ARG A 96 -8.44 5.24 -14.17
N ASP A 97 -8.59 3.98 -13.80
CA ASP A 97 -8.17 2.82 -14.61
C ASP A 97 -6.70 2.93 -15.09
N MET A 98 -5.81 3.50 -14.27
CA MET A 98 -4.39 3.63 -14.60
C MET A 98 -3.61 2.33 -14.37
N CYS A 99 -4.19 1.39 -13.62
CA CYS A 99 -3.71 0.03 -13.51
C CYS A 99 -4.82 -0.95 -13.89
N GLN A 100 -4.45 -2.11 -14.43
CA GLN A 100 -5.43 -3.14 -14.80
C GLN A 100 -5.82 -3.99 -13.58
N LYS A 101 -4.88 -4.18 -12.66
CA LYS A 101 -5.05 -5.04 -11.49
C LYS A 101 -4.22 -4.58 -10.30
N VAL A 102 -4.73 -4.85 -9.10
CA VAL A 102 -4.10 -4.56 -7.80
C VAL A 102 -3.59 -5.84 -7.19
N ILE A 103 -2.35 -5.83 -6.69
CA ILE A 103 -1.79 -6.91 -5.89
C ILE A 103 -1.82 -6.45 -4.44
N VAL A 104 -2.45 -7.23 -3.57
CA VAL A 104 -2.50 -6.89 -2.15
C VAL A 104 -1.39 -7.65 -1.44
N VAL A 105 -0.55 -6.95 -0.68
CA VAL A 105 0.47 -7.60 0.17
C VAL A 105 -0.01 -7.51 1.61
N ALA A 106 -0.11 -8.66 2.29
CA ALA A 106 -0.59 -8.71 3.66
C ALA A 106 0.12 -9.79 4.49
N SER A 107 0.10 -9.65 5.80
CA SER A 107 0.51 -10.66 6.78
C SER A 107 -0.72 -11.21 7.52
N ASN A 108 -0.52 -12.20 8.41
CA ASN A 108 -1.61 -12.80 9.17
C ASN A 108 -2.15 -11.92 10.31
N ASP A 109 -1.63 -10.71 10.53
CA ASP A 109 -2.12 -9.84 11.60
C ASP A 109 -3.36 -9.01 11.19
N LEU A 110 -4.16 -8.65 12.20
CA LEU A 110 -5.43 -7.94 12.01
C LEU A 110 -5.26 -6.59 11.31
N GLN A 111 -4.20 -5.84 11.59
CA GLN A 111 -4.02 -4.51 11.00
C GLN A 111 -3.69 -4.62 9.51
N SER A 112 -2.84 -5.59 9.15
CA SER A 112 -2.54 -5.89 7.76
C SER A 112 -3.77 -6.34 6.98
N LEU A 113 -4.58 -7.25 7.53
CA LEU A 113 -5.82 -7.70 6.87
C LEU A 113 -6.90 -6.62 6.83
N TYR A 114 -6.95 -5.71 7.81
CA TYR A 114 -7.83 -4.54 7.77
C TYR A 114 -7.47 -3.62 6.61
N VAL A 115 -6.19 -3.32 6.44
CA VAL A 115 -5.69 -2.51 5.31
C VAL A 115 -5.97 -3.21 3.97
N ALA A 116 -5.68 -4.51 3.87
CA ALA A 116 -6.02 -5.32 2.69
C ALA A 116 -7.52 -5.25 2.35
N ASN A 117 -8.39 -5.31 3.35
CA ASN A 117 -9.84 -5.20 3.17
C ASN A 117 -10.27 -3.80 2.71
N ASN A 118 -9.61 -2.74 3.16
CA ASN A 118 -9.89 -1.38 2.70
C ASN A 118 -9.51 -1.19 1.23
N VAL A 119 -8.38 -1.76 0.79
CA VAL A 119 -8.00 -1.77 -0.63
C VAL A 119 -9.03 -2.54 -1.46
N CYS A 120 -9.46 -3.73 -1.00
CA CYS A 120 -10.52 -4.49 -1.65
C CYS A 120 -11.84 -3.70 -1.73
N SER A 121 -12.19 -2.97 -0.67
CA SER A 121 -13.37 -2.10 -0.62
C SER A 121 -13.30 -0.97 -1.64
N ALA A 122 -12.13 -0.33 -1.79
CA ALA A 122 -11.91 0.70 -2.80
C ALA A 122 -12.07 0.14 -4.23
N VAL A 123 -11.49 -1.03 -4.51
CA VAL A 123 -11.63 -1.69 -5.81
C VAL A 123 -13.09 -2.02 -6.11
N ASP A 124 -13.83 -2.62 -5.17
CA ASP A 124 -15.24 -2.92 -5.36
C ASP A 124 -16.09 -1.65 -5.53
N TYR A 125 -15.79 -0.59 -4.78
CA TYR A 125 -16.45 0.71 -4.91
C TYR A 125 -16.30 1.29 -6.33
N PHE A 126 -15.07 1.39 -6.85
CA PHE A 126 -14.84 1.94 -8.20
C PHE A 126 -15.36 1.02 -9.31
N ARG A 127 -15.33 -0.30 -9.11
CA ARG A 127 -16.01 -1.27 -10.00
C ARG A 127 -17.51 -1.02 -10.10
N ARG A 128 -18.19 -0.70 -8.99
CA ARG A 128 -19.62 -0.33 -9.00
C ARG A 128 -19.89 0.97 -9.74
N LEU A 129 -18.93 1.88 -9.79
CA LEU A 129 -19.01 3.13 -10.54
C LEU A 129 -18.66 2.99 -12.03
N GLY A 130 -18.36 1.77 -12.50
CA GLY A 130 -18.05 1.48 -13.90
C GLY A 130 -16.56 1.39 -14.24
N GLY A 131 -15.67 1.43 -13.24
CA GLY A 131 -14.24 1.17 -13.43
C GLY A 131 -13.93 -0.29 -13.77
N ASN A 132 -12.74 -0.55 -14.30
CA ASN A 132 -12.31 -1.87 -14.79
C ASN A 132 -11.20 -2.52 -13.96
N VAL A 133 -10.65 -1.82 -12.96
CA VAL A 133 -9.58 -2.35 -12.09
C VAL A 133 -10.10 -3.46 -11.18
N GLY A 134 -9.39 -4.59 -11.12
CA GLY A 134 -9.70 -5.69 -10.17
C GLY A 134 -8.52 -6.01 -9.25
N VAL A 135 -8.71 -6.93 -8.32
CA VAL A 135 -7.62 -7.51 -7.52
C VAL A 135 -7.04 -8.71 -8.27
N ALA A 136 -5.73 -8.75 -8.49
CA ALA A 136 -5.05 -9.90 -9.07
C ALA A 136 -5.00 -11.08 -8.09
N GLY A 137 -4.74 -10.74 -6.82
CA GLY A 137 -4.59 -11.69 -5.74
C GLY A 137 -3.81 -11.07 -4.58
N MET A 138 -3.51 -11.92 -3.61
CA MET A 138 -2.79 -11.54 -2.41
C MET A 138 -1.43 -12.24 -2.33
N VAL A 139 -0.39 -11.49 -1.97
CA VAL A 139 0.90 -12.02 -1.54
C VAL A 139 0.91 -12.02 -0.01
N ILE A 140 0.96 -13.20 0.58
CA ILE A 140 1.11 -13.35 2.02
C ILE A 140 2.59 -13.17 2.34
N ASN A 141 2.95 -12.09 3.02
CA ASN A 141 4.33 -11.81 3.40
C ASN A 141 4.52 -12.08 4.89
N LYS A 142 5.71 -12.58 5.26
CA LYS A 142 6.01 -12.99 6.63
C LYS A 142 4.97 -13.99 7.14
N ASP A 143 4.67 -15.01 6.34
CA ASP A 143 3.76 -16.08 6.72
C ASP A 143 4.34 -16.86 7.89
N ASP A 144 3.66 -16.79 9.03
CA ASP A 144 3.92 -17.56 10.26
C ASP A 144 3.01 -18.79 10.37
N HIS A 145 2.27 -19.10 9.30
CA HIS A 145 1.40 -20.26 9.15
C HIS A 145 0.20 -20.31 10.08
N SER A 146 -0.21 -19.16 10.65
CA SER A 146 -1.42 -19.08 11.47
C SER A 146 -2.71 -19.17 10.65
N GLY A 147 -2.68 -18.79 9.37
CA GLY A 147 -3.72 -19.10 8.38
C GLY A 147 -4.79 -18.02 8.16
N GLU A 148 -4.76 -16.92 8.90
CA GLU A 148 -5.76 -15.86 8.82
C GLU A 148 -5.76 -15.15 7.46
N ALA A 149 -4.59 -14.94 6.85
CA ALA A 149 -4.50 -14.32 5.54
C ALA A 149 -5.09 -15.24 4.46
N GLN A 150 -4.82 -16.55 4.49
CA GLN A 150 -5.42 -17.53 3.58
C GLN A 150 -6.94 -17.56 3.75
N ALA A 151 -7.43 -17.53 5.00
CA ALA A 151 -8.87 -17.46 5.28
C ALA A 151 -9.51 -16.16 4.78
N PHE A 152 -8.80 -15.03 4.91
CA PHE A 152 -9.22 -13.74 4.34
C PHE A 152 -9.34 -13.81 2.81
N ALA A 153 -8.30 -14.26 2.11
CA ALA A 153 -8.32 -14.41 0.66
C ALA A 153 -9.48 -15.30 0.18
N ALA A 154 -9.72 -16.41 0.86
CA ALA A 154 -10.83 -17.32 0.55
C ALA A 154 -12.20 -16.65 0.73
N LYS A 155 -12.43 -15.93 1.84
CA LYS A 155 -13.72 -15.25 2.07
C LYS A 155 -13.94 -14.07 1.11
N VAL A 156 -12.89 -13.31 0.80
CA VAL A 156 -12.96 -12.18 -0.13
C VAL A 156 -13.07 -12.64 -1.59
N GLY A 157 -12.68 -13.89 -1.89
CA GLY A 157 -12.73 -14.46 -3.22
C GLY A 157 -11.57 -14.01 -4.12
N ILE A 158 -10.39 -13.82 -3.55
CA ILE A 158 -9.16 -13.47 -4.27
C ILE A 158 -8.13 -14.61 -4.14
N PRO A 159 -7.32 -14.91 -5.18
CA PRO A 159 -6.32 -15.96 -5.10
C PRO A 159 -5.13 -15.53 -4.24
N VAL A 160 -4.46 -16.50 -3.60
CA VAL A 160 -3.14 -16.30 -3.01
C VAL A 160 -2.09 -16.53 -4.09
N LEU A 161 -1.31 -15.50 -4.42
CA LEU A 161 -0.29 -15.55 -5.47
C LEU A 161 1.02 -16.16 -4.97
N ALA A 162 1.37 -15.90 -3.71
CA ALA A 162 2.50 -16.50 -3.03
C ALA A 162 2.34 -16.38 -1.51
N ALA A 163 2.98 -17.28 -0.78
CA ALA A 163 3.21 -17.17 0.65
C ALA A 163 4.71 -17.14 0.91
N ILE A 164 5.22 -15.97 1.30
CA ILE A 164 6.63 -15.72 1.61
C ILE A 164 6.80 -15.99 3.12
N PRO A 165 7.62 -16.96 3.52
CA PRO A 165 7.72 -17.36 4.92
C PRO A 165 8.33 -16.26 5.78
N ALA A 166 8.00 -16.27 7.08
CA ALA A 166 8.70 -15.50 8.09
C ALA A 166 10.14 -16.05 8.28
N ASP A 167 11.06 -15.62 7.42
CA ASP A 167 12.43 -16.15 7.37
C ASP A 167 13.50 -15.08 7.68
N ASP A 168 14.50 -15.50 8.45
CA ASP A 168 15.60 -14.65 8.93
C ASP A 168 16.57 -14.25 7.82
N ASP A 169 16.83 -15.10 6.83
CA ASP A 169 17.68 -14.80 5.68
C ASP A 169 17.00 -13.75 4.78
N ILE A 170 15.72 -13.94 4.47
CA ILE A 170 14.90 -12.95 3.73
C ILE A 170 14.95 -11.59 4.42
N ARG A 171 14.73 -11.57 5.75
CA ARG A 171 14.77 -10.33 6.54
C ARG A 171 16.13 -9.64 6.47
N LYS A 172 17.23 -10.39 6.66
CA LYS A 172 18.60 -9.85 6.64
C LYS A 172 18.99 -9.32 5.27
N LYS A 173 18.68 -10.06 4.20
CA LYS A 173 18.92 -9.64 2.81
C LYS A 173 18.18 -8.35 2.47
N SER A 174 16.90 -8.26 2.85
CA SER A 174 16.11 -7.04 2.70
C SER A 174 16.73 -5.85 3.44
N ALA A 175 17.12 -6.04 4.71
CA ALA A 175 17.77 -5.00 5.51
C ALA A 175 19.12 -4.53 4.93
N ASN A 176 19.84 -5.41 4.24
CA ASN A 176 21.12 -5.12 3.59
C ASN A 176 20.97 -4.58 2.16
N TYR A 177 19.74 -4.33 1.70
CA TYR A 177 19.45 -3.91 0.32
C TYR A 177 19.89 -4.91 -0.77
N GLU A 178 19.92 -6.21 -0.43
CA GLU A 178 20.23 -7.28 -1.36
C GLU A 178 18.97 -7.71 -2.14
N ILE A 179 19.17 -8.09 -3.40
CA ILE A 179 18.12 -8.75 -4.19
C ILE A 179 17.95 -10.16 -3.67
N ILE A 180 16.77 -10.49 -3.16
CA ILE A 180 16.47 -11.77 -2.50
C ILE A 180 16.32 -12.90 -3.54
N GLY A 181 15.57 -12.67 -4.61
CA GLY A 181 15.22 -13.68 -5.61
C GLY A 181 16.06 -13.59 -6.89
N THR A 182 17.34 -13.95 -6.83
CA THR A 182 18.15 -14.15 -8.05
C THR A 182 18.04 -15.61 -8.52
N PRO A 183 18.33 -15.94 -9.80
CA PRO A 183 18.27 -17.32 -10.29
C PRO A 183 19.09 -18.32 -9.45
N ASP A 184 20.21 -17.87 -8.88
CA ASP A 184 21.11 -18.69 -8.07
C ASP A 184 20.76 -18.68 -6.56
N SER A 185 19.80 -17.85 -6.12
CA SER A 185 19.44 -17.79 -4.71
C SER A 185 18.44 -18.88 -4.33
N VAL A 186 18.46 -19.30 -3.07
CA VAL A 186 17.50 -20.27 -2.52
C VAL A 186 16.04 -19.80 -2.67
N TRP A 187 15.82 -18.49 -2.71
CA TRP A 187 14.51 -17.86 -2.88
C TRP A 187 14.15 -17.58 -4.35
N GLY A 188 15.08 -17.78 -5.28
CA GLY A 188 14.90 -17.55 -6.71
C GLY A 188 13.64 -18.20 -7.28
N PRO A 189 13.42 -19.52 -7.05
CA PRO A 189 12.23 -20.20 -7.52
C PRO A 189 10.92 -19.59 -7.00
N LEU A 190 10.86 -19.21 -5.72
CA LEU A 190 9.69 -18.61 -5.09
C LEU A 190 9.30 -17.27 -5.76
N PHE A 191 10.28 -16.39 -5.96
CA PHE A 191 10.03 -15.09 -6.58
C PHE A 191 9.82 -15.18 -8.10
N ALA A 192 10.43 -16.15 -8.78
CA ALA A 192 10.18 -16.44 -10.18
C ALA A 192 8.73 -16.93 -10.40
N GLU A 193 8.26 -17.83 -9.54
CA GLU A 193 6.86 -18.27 -9.56
C GLU A 193 5.90 -17.12 -9.26
N LEU A 194 6.19 -16.30 -8.24
CA LEU A 194 5.40 -15.10 -7.96
C LEU A 194 5.32 -14.16 -9.18
N GLY A 195 6.44 -13.96 -9.90
CA GLY A 195 6.46 -13.15 -11.11
C GLY A 195 5.51 -13.69 -12.19
N LEU A 196 5.50 -15.00 -12.41
CA LEU A 196 4.58 -15.66 -13.34
C LEU A 196 3.12 -15.53 -12.90
N GLN A 197 2.84 -15.77 -11.62
CA GLN A 197 1.50 -15.66 -11.04
C GLN A 197 0.97 -14.23 -11.18
N VAL A 198 1.77 -13.22 -10.83
CA VAL A 198 1.43 -11.80 -10.99
C VAL A 198 1.14 -11.47 -12.45
N ALA A 199 1.95 -11.93 -13.39
CA ALA A 199 1.76 -11.66 -14.80
C ALA A 199 0.43 -12.25 -15.32
N GLN A 200 0.13 -13.50 -14.96
CA GLN A 200 -1.00 -14.26 -15.50
C GLN A 200 -2.33 -14.03 -14.78
N ALA A 201 -2.31 -13.66 -13.50
CA ALA A 201 -3.53 -13.53 -12.71
C ALA A 201 -4.51 -12.50 -13.31
N PRO A 202 -5.78 -12.86 -13.55
CA PRO A 202 -6.77 -11.94 -14.07
C PRO A 202 -7.24 -10.96 -12.97
N PRO A 203 -7.74 -9.76 -13.34
CA PRO A 203 -8.35 -8.86 -12.38
C PRO A 203 -9.71 -9.41 -11.91
N VAL A 204 -9.80 -9.85 -10.66
CA VAL A 204 -11.05 -10.31 -10.05
C VAL A 204 -11.74 -9.19 -9.29
N ARG A 205 -13.07 -9.23 -9.22
CA ARG A 205 -13.83 -8.34 -8.35
C ARG A 205 -13.84 -8.93 -6.93
N PRO A 206 -13.26 -8.26 -5.92
CA PRO A 206 -13.26 -8.78 -4.55
C PRO A 206 -14.64 -8.65 -3.90
N ASN A 207 -14.90 -9.45 -2.86
CA ASN A 207 -16.04 -9.34 -1.96
C ASN A 207 -15.54 -8.90 -0.56
N PRO A 208 -15.39 -7.58 -0.30
CA PRO A 208 -14.83 -7.10 0.94
C PRO A 208 -15.65 -7.54 2.16
N LEU A 209 -14.98 -7.82 3.26
CA LEU A 209 -15.60 -8.24 4.51
C LEU A 209 -16.16 -7.04 5.28
N SER A 210 -17.24 -7.28 6.03
CA SER A 210 -17.63 -6.36 7.10
C SER A 210 -16.56 -6.34 8.20
N HIS A 211 -16.60 -5.33 9.06
CA HIS A 211 -15.67 -5.27 10.19
C HIS A 211 -15.81 -6.50 11.10
N ASP A 212 -17.03 -6.94 11.38
CA ASP A 212 -17.30 -8.10 12.22
C ASP A 212 -16.84 -9.41 11.56
N ASP A 213 -17.02 -9.56 10.24
CA ASP A 213 -16.56 -10.74 9.49
C ASP A 213 -15.03 -10.84 9.47
N LEU A 214 -14.36 -9.70 9.35
CA LEU A 214 -12.90 -9.59 9.39
C LEU A 214 -12.39 -9.95 10.78
N LEU A 215 -12.98 -9.36 11.84
CA LEU A 215 -12.67 -9.77 13.21
C LEU A 215 -12.95 -11.26 13.38
N GLY A 216 -14.03 -11.78 12.79
CA GLY A 216 -14.39 -13.20 12.75
C GLY A 216 -13.31 -14.16 12.25
N LEU A 217 -12.28 -13.68 11.56
CA LEU A 217 -11.11 -14.49 11.17
C LEU A 217 -10.21 -14.85 12.36
N PHE A 218 -10.22 -14.03 13.40
CA PHE A 218 -9.36 -14.18 14.57
C PHE A 218 -10.10 -14.84 15.73
N LYS A 219 -9.44 -15.74 16.46
CA LYS A 219 -9.98 -16.43 17.63
C LYS A 219 -10.33 -15.41 18.73
N GLY A 220 -11.63 -15.11 18.88
CA GLY A 220 -12.14 -14.11 19.83
C GLY A 220 -12.38 -14.62 21.26
N GLU A 221 -12.19 -15.91 21.50
CA GLU A 221 -12.53 -16.58 22.77
C GLU A 221 -11.74 -16.04 23.96
N ALA A 222 -10.51 -15.56 23.74
CA ALA A 222 -9.65 -15.02 24.79
C ALA A 222 -10.00 -13.57 25.20
N VAL A 223 -10.75 -12.83 24.38
CA VAL A 223 -10.96 -11.37 24.56
C VAL A 223 -12.41 -10.97 24.82
N GLY A 224 -13.33 -11.94 24.96
CA GLY A 224 -14.70 -11.69 25.40
C GLY A 224 -15.52 -10.81 24.44
N ARG A 225 -15.72 -11.24 23.18
CA ARG A 225 -16.56 -10.53 22.18
C ARG A 225 -18.04 -10.31 22.55
N GLY A 226 -18.47 -10.77 23.72
CA GLY A 226 -19.82 -10.57 24.24
C GLY A 226 -20.06 -9.23 24.94
N VAL A 227 -19.15 -8.25 24.81
CA VAL A 227 -19.36 -6.92 25.37
C VAL A 227 -20.47 -6.21 24.60
N THR A 228 -21.58 -5.93 25.28
CA THR A 228 -22.65 -5.10 24.74
C THR A 228 -22.21 -3.64 24.72
N LEU A 229 -22.21 -3.03 23.53
CA LEU A 229 -21.97 -1.60 23.40
C LEU A 229 -23.14 -0.83 24.04
N VAL A 230 -22.85 -0.05 25.07
CA VAL A 230 -23.81 0.86 25.71
C VAL A 230 -23.56 2.26 25.16
N PRO A 231 -24.51 2.88 24.44
CA PRO A 231 -24.35 4.25 23.96
C PRO A 231 -24.15 5.20 25.14
N ALA A 232 -23.12 6.04 25.06
CA ALA A 232 -22.91 7.10 26.05
C ALA A 232 -24.05 8.12 25.99
N THR A 233 -24.50 8.56 27.15
CA THR A 233 -25.47 9.65 27.30
C THR A 233 -24.76 11.00 27.42
N MET A 234 -25.50 12.10 27.29
CA MET A 234 -24.95 13.42 27.55
C MET A 234 -24.47 13.56 29.01
N GLU A 235 -25.15 12.88 29.95
CA GLU A 235 -24.77 12.86 31.37
C GLU A 235 -23.41 12.17 31.59
N ASP A 236 -23.15 11.05 30.88
CA ASP A 236 -21.85 10.35 30.94
C ASP A 236 -20.69 11.22 30.45
N MET A 237 -20.95 12.11 29.50
CA MET A 237 -19.95 13.01 28.91
C MET A 237 -19.79 14.32 29.70
N CYS A 238 -20.83 14.76 30.41
CA CYS A 238 -20.86 16.00 31.18
C CYS A 238 -20.78 15.70 32.67
N ALA A 239 -19.63 15.17 33.12
CA ALA A 239 -19.37 14.93 34.54
C ALA A 239 -19.69 16.19 35.37
N THR A 240 -20.58 16.06 36.34
CA THR A 240 -20.98 17.16 37.25
C THR A 240 -19.86 17.59 38.20
N THR A 241 -18.79 16.80 38.31
CA THR A 241 -17.63 17.05 39.16
C THR A 241 -16.36 17.15 38.29
N LEU A 242 -15.69 18.30 38.36
CA LEU A 242 -14.37 18.51 37.74
C LEU A 242 -13.34 17.62 38.45
N LEU A 243 -12.90 16.55 37.78
CA LEU A 243 -11.77 15.74 38.23
C LEU A 243 -10.47 16.42 37.79
N THR A 244 -9.85 17.20 38.68
CA THR A 244 -8.55 17.82 38.42
C THR A 244 -7.46 16.75 38.45
N LYS A 245 -7.13 16.19 37.28
CA LYS A 245 -5.99 15.27 37.09
C LYS A 245 -4.86 16.01 36.38
N PRO A 246 -3.58 15.74 36.70
CA PRO A 246 -2.47 16.24 35.90
C PRO A 246 -2.65 15.83 34.44
N SER A 247 -2.91 16.80 33.57
CA SER A 247 -3.07 16.59 32.13
C SER A 247 -1.72 16.71 31.45
N LEU A 248 -1.54 15.95 30.36
CA LEU A 248 -0.41 16.13 29.44
C LEU A 248 -0.68 17.26 28.43
N GLU A 249 -1.86 17.90 28.51
CA GLU A 249 -2.18 19.05 27.68
C GLU A 249 -1.22 20.19 27.94
N VAL A 250 -0.56 20.62 26.89
CA VAL A 250 0.19 21.87 26.88
C VAL A 250 -0.83 22.99 26.81
N VAL A 251 -1.03 23.70 27.92
CA VAL A 251 -1.86 24.92 27.94
C VAL A 251 -1.06 26.01 27.23
N TYR A 252 -1.47 26.34 26.01
CA TYR A 252 -0.91 27.46 25.28
C TYR A 252 -1.51 28.75 25.83
N GLU A 253 -0.70 29.63 26.40
CA GLU A 253 -1.17 30.97 26.78
C GLU A 253 -1.42 31.81 25.52
N GLY A 254 -2.68 32.14 25.24
CA GLY A 254 -3.05 33.17 24.27
C GLY A 254 -3.86 32.75 23.03
N SER A 255 -4.92 31.96 23.19
CA SER A 255 -6.01 31.85 22.19
C SER A 255 -7.16 32.79 22.51
#